data_AF-A0A538P0G1-F1
#
_entry.id   AF-A0A538P0G1-F1
#
_cell.length_a   1.000
_cell.length_b   1.000
_cell.length_c   1.000
_cell.angle_alpha   90.00
_cell.angle_beta   90.00
_cell.angle_gamma   90.00
#
_symmetry.space_group_name_H-M   'P 1'
#
loop_
_entity.id
_entity.type
_entity.pdbx_description
1 polymer ?
#
loop_
_entity_poly.entity_id
_entity_poly.type
_entity_poly.pdbx_seq_one_letter_code
_entity_poly.pdbx_strand_id
1 'polypeptide(L)'
;MRVQRQFAEEVKHRQAERTHTLSLSHGQNYVLRELRVLFSASTDEDQKGMINVLEKSFRGPITRAVNREVTLLRRNGVSGEPLLKALARIYDQHNLRDWVDRRSLRAPGRPVPKIVCSEALV
;
A
#
# COMPACT_ATOMS: atom_id res chain seq x y z
N MET A 1 24.75 6.89 -13.09
CA MET A 1 23.76 6.75 -12.00
C MET A 1 23.00 5.41 -12.07
N ARG A 2 23.68 4.25 -12.03
CA ARG A 2 23.03 2.91 -12.07
C ARG A 2 22.75 2.35 -10.67
N VAL A 3 23.62 2.67 -9.72
CA VAL A 3 23.58 2.20 -8.33
C VAL A 3 22.35 2.73 -7.59
N GLN A 4 21.90 3.96 -7.86
CA GLN A 4 20.74 4.57 -7.19
C GLN A 4 19.41 3.88 -7.55
N ARG A 5 19.27 3.41 -8.81
CA ARG A 5 18.09 2.65 -9.27
C ARG A 5 18.08 1.22 -8.72
N GLN A 6 19.22 0.55 -8.69
CA GLN A 6 19.35 -0.76 -8.04
C GLN A 6 19.09 -0.66 -6.54
N PHE A 7 19.53 0.41 -5.89
CA PHE A 7 19.26 0.66 -4.48
C PHE A 7 17.78 0.97 -4.21
N ALA A 8 17.09 1.67 -5.11
CA ALA A 8 15.64 1.91 -4.99
C ALA A 8 14.82 0.60 -5.14
N GLU A 9 15.21 -0.29 -6.05
CA GLU A 9 14.61 -1.61 -6.22
C GLU A 9 14.92 -2.54 -5.04
N GLU A 10 16.16 -2.56 -4.55
CA GLU A 10 16.55 -3.31 -3.34
C GLU A 10 15.87 -2.78 -2.08
N VAL A 11 15.71 -1.46 -1.94
CA VAL A 11 14.98 -0.86 -0.82
C VAL A 11 13.49 -1.20 -0.92
N LYS A 12 12.88 -1.22 -2.12
CA LYS A 12 11.51 -1.72 -2.32
C LYS A 12 11.35 -3.19 -1.90
N HIS A 13 12.36 -4.02 -2.15
CA HIS A 13 12.39 -5.42 -1.70
C HIS A 13 12.65 -5.57 -0.20
N ARG A 14 13.61 -4.84 0.39
CA ARG A 14 13.91 -4.87 1.84
C ARG A 14 12.80 -4.23 2.70
N GLN A 15 12.04 -3.26 2.17
CA GLN A 15 10.87 -2.69 2.85
C GLN A 15 9.71 -3.71 2.92
N ALA A 16 9.64 -4.65 1.97
CA ALA A 16 8.68 -5.74 1.98
C ALA A 16 8.98 -6.78 3.07
N GLU A 17 10.24 -6.91 3.48
CA GLU A 17 10.66 -7.85 4.55
C GLU A 17 10.55 -7.26 5.97
N ARG A 18 10.57 -5.92 6.13
CA ARG A 18 10.68 -5.27 7.45
C ARG A 18 9.41 -4.60 7.97
N THR A 19 8.34 -4.50 7.19
CA THR A 19 7.08 -3.89 7.67
C THR A 19 6.22 -4.99 8.26
N HIS A 20 6.07 -4.98 9.60
CA HIS A 20 5.22 -5.84 10.44
C HIS A 20 4.17 -6.66 9.66
N THR A 21 4.20 -7.98 9.86
CA THR A 21 3.37 -9.04 9.26
C THR A 21 1.86 -8.81 9.42
N LEU A 22 1.31 -7.81 8.75
CA LEU A 22 -0.11 -7.75 8.41
C LEU A 22 -0.22 -8.39 7.04
N SER A 23 -0.73 -9.62 6.99
CA SER A 23 -0.94 -10.33 5.74
C SER A 23 -1.87 -9.51 4.85
N LEU A 24 -1.35 -9.04 3.71
CA LEU A 24 -2.15 -8.36 2.70
C LEU A 24 -3.23 -9.31 2.19
N SER A 25 -4.41 -8.76 1.90
CA SER A 25 -5.47 -9.57 1.31
C SER A 25 -5.08 -10.07 -0.09
N HIS A 26 -5.67 -11.17 -0.53
CA HIS A 26 -5.51 -11.66 -1.90
C HIS A 26 -5.87 -10.60 -2.96
N GLY A 27 -6.84 -9.74 -2.66
CA GLY A 27 -7.17 -8.61 -3.53
C GLY A 27 -6.04 -7.57 -3.57
N GLN A 28 -5.50 -7.18 -2.41
CA GLN A 28 -4.38 -6.24 -2.35
C GLN A 28 -3.15 -6.77 -3.07
N ASN A 29 -2.79 -8.04 -2.86
CA ASN A 29 -1.68 -8.68 -3.55
C ASN A 29 -1.86 -8.67 -5.07
N TYR A 30 -3.08 -8.96 -5.54
CA TYR A 30 -3.41 -8.88 -6.97
C TYR A 30 -3.18 -7.46 -7.52
N VAL A 31 -3.80 -6.45 -6.90
CA VAL A 31 -3.68 -5.06 -7.34
C VAL A 31 -2.23 -4.57 -7.33
N LEU A 32 -1.46 -4.85 -6.28
CA LEU A 32 -0.06 -4.44 -6.19
C LEU A 32 0.81 -5.12 -7.26
N ARG A 33 0.51 -6.36 -7.62
CA ARG A 33 1.18 -7.05 -8.72
C ARG A 33 0.87 -6.37 -10.06
N GLU A 34 -0.40 -6.11 -10.35
CA GLU A 34 -0.81 -5.48 -11.61
C GLU A 34 -0.27 -4.04 -11.74
N LEU A 35 -0.28 -3.27 -10.65
CA LEU A 35 0.34 -1.94 -10.61
C LEU A 35 1.85 -1.99 -10.90
N ARG A 36 2.57 -3.02 -10.42
CA ARG A 36 3.99 -3.21 -10.75
C ARG A 36 4.20 -3.49 -12.24
N VAL A 37 3.34 -4.30 -12.85
CA VAL A 37 3.40 -4.57 -14.30
C VAL A 37 3.15 -3.28 -15.09
N LEU A 38 2.14 -2.50 -14.71
CA LEU A 38 1.82 -1.21 -15.32
C LEU A 38 2.96 -0.20 -15.18
N PHE A 39 3.58 -0.12 -14.00
CA PHE A 39 4.71 0.77 -13.76
C PHE A 39 5.89 0.47 -14.68
N SER A 40 6.22 -0.81 -14.84
CA SER A 40 7.31 -1.27 -15.70
C SER A 40 7.03 -1.05 -17.18
N ALA A 41 5.76 -1.13 -17.60
CA ALA A 41 5.34 -0.93 -18.98
C ALA A 41 5.18 0.55 -19.36
N SER A 42 4.94 1.44 -18.39
CA SER A 42 4.73 2.86 -18.66
C SER A 42 6.04 3.62 -18.87
N THR A 43 6.05 4.54 -19.83
CA THR A 43 7.13 5.51 -20.06
C THR A 43 6.76 6.92 -19.60
N ASP A 44 5.49 7.15 -19.27
CA ASP A 44 4.96 8.43 -18.82
C ASP A 44 5.21 8.62 -17.31
N GLU A 45 5.88 9.71 -16.97
CA GLU A 45 6.22 10.04 -15.58
C GLU A 45 4.98 10.43 -14.76
N ASP A 46 3.96 11.04 -15.38
CA ASP A 46 2.74 11.42 -14.68
C ASP A 46 1.93 10.17 -14.31
N GLN A 47 1.80 9.23 -15.25
CA GLN A 47 1.18 7.94 -15.01
C GLN A 47 1.94 7.15 -13.93
N LYS A 48 3.28 7.15 -13.96
CA LYS A 48 4.10 6.54 -12.90
C LYS A 48 3.91 7.20 -11.53
N GLY A 49 3.76 8.52 -11.50
CA GLY A 49 3.41 9.29 -10.30
C GLY A 49 2.10 8.78 -9.69
N MET A 50 1.05 8.67 -10.51
CA MET A 50 -0.25 8.14 -10.09
C MET A 50 -0.15 6.71 -9.56
N ILE A 51 0.55 5.82 -10.28
CA ILE A 51 0.77 4.42 -9.86
C ILE A 51 1.44 4.35 -8.50
N ASN A 52 2.46 5.18 -8.24
CA ASN A 52 3.15 5.22 -6.95
C ASN A 52 2.23 5.67 -5.80
N VAL A 53 1.34 6.64 -6.04
CA VAL A 53 0.36 7.11 -5.05
C VAL A 53 -0.62 5.99 -4.70
N LEU A 54 -1.17 5.32 -5.72
CA LEU A 54 -2.07 4.18 -5.52
C LEU A 54 -1.37 3.04 -4.79
N GLU A 55 -0.15 2.67 -5.22
CA GLU A 55 0.63 1.59 -4.60
C GLU A 55 0.84 1.83 -3.09
N LYS A 56 1.24 3.04 -2.69
CA LYS A 56 1.43 3.41 -1.27
C LYS A 56 0.12 3.33 -0.46
N SER A 57 -0.99 3.61 -1.10
CA SER A 57 -2.31 3.62 -0.47
C SER A 57 -2.78 2.21 -0.17
N PHE A 58 -2.63 1.28 -1.12
CA PHE A 58 -3.06 -0.11 -0.97
C PHE A 58 -2.06 -1.02 -0.23
N ARG A 59 -0.84 -0.56 0.03
CA ARG A 59 0.21 -1.32 0.77
C ARG A 59 -0.02 -1.46 2.28
N GLY A 60 -0.97 -0.75 2.88
CA GLY A 60 -1.26 -0.91 4.31
C GLY A 60 -2.64 -1.49 4.58
N PRO A 61 -3.10 -1.44 5.83
CA PRO A 61 -4.46 -1.88 6.17
C PRO A 61 -5.47 -1.14 5.29
N ILE A 62 -6.56 -1.80 4.92
CA ILE A 62 -7.65 -1.17 4.18
C ILE A 62 -8.96 -1.51 4.88
N THR A 63 -9.98 -0.68 4.67
CA THR A 63 -11.31 -0.96 5.21
C THR A 63 -11.90 -2.21 4.54
N ARG A 64 -12.88 -2.84 5.20
CA ARG A 64 -13.59 -3.98 4.60
C ARG A 64 -14.28 -3.63 3.29
N ALA A 65 -14.76 -2.40 3.13
CA ALA A 65 -15.39 -1.92 1.90
C ALA A 65 -14.39 -1.89 0.73
N VAL A 66 -13.24 -1.24 0.93
CA VAL A 66 -12.15 -1.21 -0.06
C VAL A 66 -11.68 -2.63 -0.41
N ASN A 67 -11.56 -3.51 0.59
CA ASN A 67 -11.14 -4.89 0.35
C ASN A 67 -12.14 -5.68 -0.50
N ARG A 68 -13.44 -5.44 -0.36
CA ARG A 68 -14.48 -6.07 -1.18
C ARG A 68 -14.34 -5.63 -2.64
N GLU A 69 -14.16 -4.34 -2.89
CA GLU A 69 -14.02 -3.79 -4.24
C GLU A 69 -12.75 -4.31 -4.93
N VAL A 70 -11.63 -4.29 -4.23
CA VAL A 70 -10.36 -4.82 -4.73
C VAL A 70 -10.44 -6.35 -4.97
N THR A 71 -11.21 -7.08 -4.16
CA THR A 71 -11.47 -8.50 -4.42
C THR A 71 -12.36 -8.72 -5.65
N LEU A 72 -13.33 -7.84 -5.93
CA LEU A 72 -14.13 -7.90 -7.15
C LEU A 72 -13.28 -7.64 -8.40
N LEU A 73 -12.37 -6.66 -8.35
CA LEU A 73 -11.41 -6.43 -9.44
C LEU A 73 -10.60 -7.68 -9.76
N ARG A 74 -10.11 -8.38 -8.72
CA ARG A 74 -9.41 -9.68 -8.89
C ARG A 74 -10.31 -10.73 -9.53
N ARG A 75 -11.54 -10.91 -9.02
CA ARG A 75 -12.47 -11.93 -9.52
C ARG A 75 -12.83 -11.72 -10.99
N ASN A 76 -12.89 -10.47 -11.41
CA ASN A 76 -13.20 -10.08 -12.79
C ASN A 76 -11.94 -9.97 -13.67
N GLY A 77 -10.74 -10.23 -13.12
CA GLY A 77 -9.48 -10.17 -13.88
C GLY A 77 -9.15 -8.79 -14.43
N VAL A 78 -9.59 -7.72 -13.76
CA VAL A 78 -9.39 -6.35 -14.26
C VAL A 78 -7.90 -5.97 -14.15
N SER A 79 -7.27 -5.68 -15.29
CA SER A 79 -5.86 -5.31 -15.40
C SER A 79 -5.69 -4.05 -16.27
N GLY A 80 -4.45 -3.56 -16.39
CA GLY A 80 -4.13 -2.48 -17.32
C GLY A 80 -4.74 -1.13 -16.96
N GLU A 81 -5.06 -0.34 -17.98
CA GLU A 81 -5.69 0.98 -17.82
C GLU A 81 -7.06 0.94 -17.12
N PRO A 82 -7.97 -0.03 -17.40
CA PRO A 82 -9.21 -0.19 -16.64
C PRO A 82 -8.99 -0.37 -15.14
N LEU A 83 -7.94 -1.10 -14.75
CA LEU A 83 -7.59 -1.28 -13.34
C LEU A 83 -7.16 0.04 -12.72
N LEU A 84 -6.30 0.81 -13.39
CA LEU A 84 -5.81 2.09 -12.89
C LEU A 84 -6.97 3.07 -12.65
N LYS A 85 -7.93 3.16 -13.58
CA LYS A 85 -9.15 3.97 -13.43
C LYS A 85 -10.02 3.51 -12.26
N ALA A 86 -10.21 2.20 -12.12
CA ALA A 86 -10.99 1.65 -11.01
C ALA A 86 -10.35 1.94 -9.65
N LEU A 87 -9.02 1.82 -9.56
CA LEU A 87 -8.29 2.09 -8.32
C LEU A 87 -8.28 3.58 -7.97
N ALA A 88 -8.16 4.47 -8.96
CA ALA A 88 -8.31 5.92 -8.74
C ALA A 88 -9.70 6.25 -8.18
N ARG A 89 -10.76 5.67 -8.76
CA ARG A 89 -12.13 5.82 -8.24
C ARG A 89 -12.27 5.33 -6.80
N ILE A 90 -11.71 4.15 -6.47
CA ILE A 90 -11.73 3.61 -5.10
C ILE A 90 -10.96 4.53 -4.15
N TYR A 91 -9.82 5.06 -4.61
CA TYR A 91 -8.99 5.99 -3.84
C TYR A 91 -9.74 7.26 -3.47
N ASP A 92 -10.43 7.87 -4.43
CA ASP A 92 -11.23 9.08 -4.21
C ASP A 92 -12.49 8.79 -3.38
N GLN A 93 -13.24 7.73 -3.72
CA GLN A 93 -14.50 7.38 -3.06
C GLN A 93 -14.33 7.05 -1.58
N HIS A 94 -13.21 6.44 -1.19
CA HIS A 94 -12.92 6.11 0.20
C HIS A 94 -11.98 7.11 0.88
N ASN A 95 -11.70 8.24 0.21
CA ASN A 95 -10.79 9.28 0.68
C ASN A 95 -9.49 8.70 1.27
N LEU A 96 -8.88 7.77 0.52
CA LEU A 96 -7.71 7.03 0.98
C LEU A 96 -6.50 7.95 1.21
N ARG A 97 -6.51 9.16 0.64
CA ARG A 97 -5.54 10.22 0.91
C ARG A 97 -5.48 10.57 2.40
N ASP A 98 -6.60 10.98 2.96
CA ASP A 98 -6.69 11.36 4.39
C ASP A 98 -6.36 10.18 5.30
N TRP A 99 -6.67 8.96 4.85
CA TRP A 99 -6.36 7.76 5.61
C TRP A 99 -4.85 7.45 5.62
N VAL A 100 -4.17 7.62 4.49
CA VAL A 100 -2.71 7.48 4.39
C VAL A 100 -1.99 8.58 5.17
N ASP A 101 -2.48 9.81 5.14
CA ASP A 101 -1.91 10.94 5.88
C ASP A 101 -2.13 10.80 7.39
N ARG A 102 -3.31 10.35 7.83
CA ARG A 102 -3.53 10.00 9.25
C ARG A 102 -2.66 8.83 9.69
N ARG A 103 -2.39 7.87 8.80
CA ARG A 103 -1.49 6.74 9.09
C ARG A 103 -0.04 7.18 9.21
N SER A 104 0.44 8.09 8.35
CA SER A 104 1.81 8.61 8.44
C SER A 104 2.01 9.41 9.73
N LEU A 105 0.99 10.16 10.16
CA LEU A 105 0.98 10.88 11.44
C LEU A 105 0.89 9.95 12.67
N ARG A 106 0.27 8.77 12.53
CA ARG A 106 0.13 7.76 13.59
C ARG A 106 1.21 6.67 13.57
N ALA A 107 2.20 6.75 12.68
CA ALA A 107 3.31 5.81 12.69
C ALA A 107 3.99 5.89 14.06
N PRO A 108 3.90 4.85 14.92
CA PRO A 108 4.56 4.91 16.20
C PRO A 108 6.06 4.94 15.90
N GLY A 109 6.71 6.05 16.24
CA GLY A 109 8.15 6.02 16.47
C GLY A 109 8.41 4.83 17.39
N ARG A 110 9.33 3.95 16.95
CA ARG A 110 9.86 2.74 17.62
C ARG A 110 9.11 2.33 18.89
N PRO A 111 8.51 1.12 18.98
CA PRO A 111 7.86 0.69 20.22
C PRO A 111 8.88 0.70 21.36
N VAL A 112 8.84 1.74 22.21
CA VAL A 112 9.54 1.74 23.48
C VAL A 112 8.72 0.83 24.38
N PRO A 113 9.29 -0.27 24.91
CA PRO A 113 8.56 -1.13 25.84
C PRO A 113 8.18 -0.29 27.06
N LYS A 114 6.87 -0.14 27.30
CA LYS A 114 6.34 0.45 28.52
C LYS A 114 6.09 -0.67 29.50
N ILE A 115 6.88 -0.71 30.57
CA ILE A 115 6.61 -1.56 31.74
C ILE A 115 5.46 -0.90 32.49
N VAL A 116 4.36 -1.62 32.68
CA VAL A 116 3.24 -1.20 33.53
C VAL A 116 3.41 -1.92 34.86
N CYS A 117 3.88 -1.21 35.87
CA CYS A 117 3.85 -1.70 37.24
C CYS A 117 2.46 -1.41 37.80
N SER A 118 1.60 -2.42 37.90
CA SER A 118 0.42 -2.35 38.75
C SER A 118 0.87 -2.55 40.19
N GLU A 119 1.00 -1.48 40.95
CA GLU A 119 1.10 -1.56 42.41
C GLU A 119 -0.27 -2.03 42.94
N ALA A 120 -0.33 -3.29 43.37
CA ALA A 120 -1.41 -3.77 44.20
C ALA A 120 -1.18 -3.22 45.61
N LEU A 121 -2.05 -2.31 46.06
CA LEU A 121 -2.15 -1.96 47.47
C LEU A 121 -2.85 -3.13 48.18
N VAL A 122 -2.16 -3.80 49.11
CA VAL A 122 -2.75 -4.62 50.18
C VAL A 122 -2.59 -3.84 51.47
#